data_AF-A0A4P6UF67-F1
#
_entry.id   AF-A0A4P6UF67-F1
#
_cell.length_a   1.000
_cell.length_b   1.000
_cell.length_c   1.000
_cell.angle_alpha   90.00
_cell.angle_beta   90.00
_cell.angle_gamma   90.00
#
_symmetry.space_group_name_H-M   'P 1'
#
loop_
_entity.id
_entity.type
_entity.pdbx_description
1 polymer ?
#
loop_
_entity_poly.entity_id
_entity_poly.type
_entity_poly.pdbx_seq_one_letter_code
_entity_poly.pdbx_strand_id
1 'polypeptide(L)'
;MGVERRLVVEGGPSQAAVAFPVEPVALRDLAQRAGLGFADVVALADIPSTTLNRLWKDPDWTTRSTGTALQQLVDVVPVLSTYLEGRGFTSRVEHCLRIIEAAGIVVRLPQRVDRAQLAALSNALGVAAAIASGRTADLTRRLSLGWSLGHDQFIDAVFATGPDSLFSDDGSMLAGVSGMWLAAPRATSVSDMVGNGVLAHKTAKYGAAEKDLSPDSPQDIRDIRSAFVRRSLTIGGMLRDGDLEIVKRYQREVETNPVVARNESWSLLTFGSGQRLPVDFSLPTVTPRVYAGVVRDVATLNDAYLLYLVTTALPTLWAATGLPPASLRRRLATALDDRLFSGVADRRLRGEVFALLRALED
;
A
#
# COMPACT_ATOMS: atom_id res chain seq x y z
N MET A 1 12.66 22.76 36.37
CA MET A 1 11.26 22.40 36.70
C MET A 1 10.82 21.33 35.71
N GLY A 2 10.81 20.08 36.16
CA GLY A 2 10.55 18.91 35.32
C GLY A 2 9.06 18.74 35.08
N VAL A 3 8.69 18.58 33.81
CA VAL A 3 7.33 18.19 33.43
C VAL A 3 7.32 16.68 33.32
N GLU A 4 6.75 16.04 34.34
CA GLU A 4 6.38 14.62 34.35
C GLU A 4 5.34 14.38 33.24
N ARG A 5 5.76 13.85 32.10
CA ARG A 5 4.83 13.39 31.05
C ARG A 5 4.40 11.96 31.37
N ARG A 6 3.27 11.82 32.07
CA ARG A 6 2.55 10.55 32.19
C ARG A 6 2.05 10.12 30.80
N LEU A 7 2.60 9.01 30.29
CA LEU A 7 1.98 8.24 29.21
C LEU A 7 0.74 7.55 29.78
N VAL A 8 -0.43 8.11 29.51
CA VAL A 8 -1.72 7.47 29.77
C VAL A 8 -1.95 6.45 28.66
N VAL A 9 -1.79 5.16 28.99
CA VAL A 9 -2.36 4.06 28.22
C VAL A 9 -3.73 3.79 28.84
N GLU A 10 -4.76 4.48 28.38
CA GLU A 10 -6.15 4.11 28.65
C GLU A 10 -6.63 3.11 27.58
N GLY A 11 -7.34 2.08 28.05
CA GLY A 11 -7.48 0.79 27.37
C GLY A 11 -8.69 0.61 26.46
N GLY A 12 -8.75 -0.61 25.89
CA GLY A 12 -9.82 -1.15 25.06
C GLY A 12 -9.27 -1.90 23.82
N PRO A 13 -9.67 -3.15 23.54
CA PRO A 13 -9.15 -3.91 22.39
C PRO A 13 -9.89 -3.52 21.11
N SER A 14 -9.75 -2.27 20.67
CA SER A 14 -10.00 -1.82 19.30
C SER A 14 -9.69 -0.32 19.26
N GLN A 15 -8.76 0.12 18.41
CA GLN A 15 -8.37 1.53 18.18
C GLN A 15 -7.45 2.22 19.21
N ALA A 16 -6.48 1.50 19.78
CA ALA A 16 -5.36 2.19 20.45
C ALA A 16 -4.39 2.72 19.38
N ALA A 17 -4.49 4.02 19.05
CA ALA A 17 -3.41 4.73 18.36
C ALA A 17 -2.13 4.57 19.18
N VAL A 18 -1.07 4.06 18.55
CA VAL A 18 0.21 3.83 19.23
C VAL A 18 0.99 5.14 19.19
N ALA A 19 1.51 5.58 20.34
CA ALA A 19 2.48 6.66 20.37
C ALA A 19 3.69 6.26 19.53
N PHE A 20 3.98 7.03 18.49
CA PHE A 20 5.04 6.75 17.52
C PHE A 20 5.93 7.98 17.39
N PRO A 21 7.27 7.85 17.48
CA PRO A 21 8.07 6.63 17.65
C PRO A 21 8.00 6.00 19.07
N VAL A 22 8.28 4.69 19.17
CA VAL A 22 8.45 3.98 20.47
C VAL A 22 9.92 4.01 20.87
N GLU A 23 10.21 4.76 21.94
CA GLU A 23 11.55 4.91 22.50
C GLU A 23 12.11 3.58 23.08
N PRO A 24 13.44 3.36 23.04
CA PRO A 24 14.09 2.26 23.74
C PRO A 24 13.85 2.32 25.26
N VAL A 25 13.38 1.21 25.84
CA VAL A 25 13.12 1.06 27.29
C VAL A 25 13.88 -0.16 27.81
N ALA A 26 14.51 0.00 28.97
CA ALA A 26 15.21 -1.10 29.64
C ALA A 26 14.24 -2.22 30.05
N LEU A 27 14.69 -3.48 29.96
CA LEU A 27 13.88 -4.65 30.34
C LEU A 27 13.36 -4.55 31.78
N ARG A 28 14.16 -4.02 32.71
CA ARG A 28 13.77 -3.75 34.10
C ARG A 28 12.47 -2.95 34.18
N ASP A 29 12.37 -1.86 33.42
CA ASP A 29 11.27 -0.92 33.58
C ASP A 29 9.99 -1.52 32.98
N LEU A 30 10.10 -2.36 31.95
CA LEU A 30 8.98 -3.14 31.40
C LEU A 30 8.51 -4.23 32.38
N ALA A 31 9.44 -4.98 32.97
CA ALA A 31 9.14 -6.00 33.97
C ALA A 31 8.49 -5.38 35.23
N GLN A 32 9.00 -4.25 35.71
CA GLN A 32 8.44 -3.52 36.85
C GLN A 32 7.00 -3.05 36.61
N ARG A 33 6.67 -2.61 35.38
CA ARG A 33 5.28 -2.28 35.01
C ARG A 33 4.34 -3.48 35.08
N ALA A 34 4.87 -4.68 34.89
CA ALA A 34 4.14 -5.94 35.05
C ALA A 34 4.19 -6.48 36.50
N GLY A 35 4.77 -5.73 37.44
CA GLY A 35 4.91 -6.17 38.83
C GLY A 35 6.02 -7.21 39.07
N LEU A 36 6.94 -7.38 38.11
CA LEU A 36 8.01 -8.38 38.18
C LEU A 36 9.36 -7.72 38.52
N GLY A 37 10.04 -8.29 39.52
CA GLY A 37 11.42 -7.99 39.87
C GLY A 37 12.42 -8.84 39.07
N PHE A 38 13.71 -8.55 39.26
CA PHE A 38 14.79 -9.30 38.61
C PHE A 38 14.76 -10.79 38.99
N ALA A 39 14.54 -11.09 40.28
CA ALA A 39 14.50 -12.46 40.79
C ALA A 39 13.34 -13.26 40.18
N ASP A 40 12.17 -12.64 40.00
CA ASP A 40 11.00 -13.27 39.39
C ASP A 40 11.29 -13.64 37.94
N VAL A 41 11.88 -12.71 37.18
CA VAL A 41 12.23 -12.97 35.77
C VAL A 41 13.33 -14.02 35.66
N VAL A 42 14.34 -14.07 36.54
CA VAL A 42 15.33 -15.15 36.56
C VAL A 42 14.71 -16.52 36.87
N ALA A 43 13.74 -16.57 37.79
CA ALA A 43 13.11 -17.82 38.20
C ALA A 43 12.16 -18.37 37.13
N LEU A 44 11.52 -17.47 36.38
CA LEU A 44 10.49 -17.82 35.38
C LEU A 44 11.06 -17.92 33.96
N ALA A 45 12.03 -17.09 33.60
CA ALA A 45 12.68 -17.15 32.30
C ALA A 45 13.85 -18.12 32.39
N ASP A 46 13.86 -19.13 31.54
CA ASP A 46 14.94 -20.12 31.41
C ASP A 46 16.19 -19.49 30.74
N ILE A 47 16.67 -18.40 31.33
CA ILE A 47 17.78 -17.55 30.87
C ILE A 47 18.80 -17.44 32.01
N PRO A 48 20.10 -17.71 31.75
CA PRO A 48 21.13 -17.55 32.76
C PRO A 48 21.12 -16.14 33.38
N SER A 49 21.19 -16.07 34.72
CA SER A 49 21.10 -14.82 35.47
C SER A 49 22.17 -13.79 35.06
N THR A 50 23.36 -14.24 34.66
CA THR A 50 24.43 -13.38 34.14
C THR A 50 24.07 -12.73 32.80
N THR A 51 23.42 -13.48 31.91
CA THR A 51 22.87 -12.97 30.64
C THR A 51 21.75 -11.98 30.91
N LEU A 52 20.80 -12.34 31.78
CA LEU A 52 19.69 -11.45 32.11
C LEU A 52 20.18 -10.15 32.75
N ASN A 53 21.17 -10.21 33.66
CA ASN A 53 21.74 -9.04 34.31
C ASN A 53 22.39 -8.06 33.31
N ARG A 54 23.01 -8.57 32.24
CA ARG A 54 23.56 -7.73 31.16
C ARG A 54 22.46 -6.98 30.39
N LEU A 55 21.30 -7.63 30.18
CA LEU A 55 20.17 -7.06 29.44
C LEU A 55 19.29 -6.15 30.32
N TRP A 56 19.26 -6.39 31.63
CA TRP A 56 18.26 -5.85 32.55
C TRP A 56 18.16 -4.32 32.54
N LYS A 57 19.30 -3.64 32.50
CA LYS A 57 19.37 -2.16 32.54
C LYS A 57 19.70 -1.53 31.19
N ASP A 58 19.97 -2.35 30.17
CA ASP A 58 20.35 -1.88 28.84
C ASP A 58 19.10 -1.50 28.04
N PRO A 59 18.93 -0.25 27.58
CA PRO A 59 17.78 0.13 26.74
C PRO A 59 17.79 -0.53 25.36
N ASP A 60 18.96 -0.94 24.86
CA ASP A 60 19.14 -1.54 23.53
C ASP A 60 19.15 -3.08 23.55
N TRP A 61 18.74 -3.66 24.68
CA TRP A 61 18.77 -5.11 24.94
C TRP A 61 18.10 -5.94 23.83
N THR A 62 17.08 -5.41 23.15
CA THR A 62 16.37 -6.11 22.07
C THR A 62 17.25 -6.47 20.89
N THR A 63 18.29 -5.67 20.61
CA THR A 63 19.24 -5.91 19.49
C THR A 63 20.34 -6.90 19.85
N ARG A 64 20.52 -7.18 21.14
CA ARG A 64 21.59 -8.02 21.69
C ARG A 64 21.11 -9.39 22.14
N SER A 65 19.79 -9.62 22.10
CA SER A 65 19.15 -10.88 22.46
C SER A 65 19.00 -11.80 21.24
N THR A 66 19.16 -13.11 21.46
CA THR A 66 18.81 -14.11 20.45
C THR A 66 17.30 -14.26 20.34
N GLY A 67 16.80 -14.82 19.23
CA GLY A 67 15.37 -15.11 19.05
C GLY A 67 14.79 -15.99 20.18
N THR A 68 15.55 -16.99 20.63
CA THR A 68 15.17 -17.85 21.75
C THR A 68 15.04 -17.08 23.06
N ALA A 69 16.03 -16.24 23.40
CA ALA A 69 15.98 -15.43 24.62
C ALA A 69 14.82 -14.42 24.60
N LEU A 70 14.53 -13.83 23.43
CA LEU A 70 13.38 -12.96 23.26
C LEU A 70 12.06 -13.70 23.51
N GLN A 71 11.91 -14.92 22.97
CA GLN A 71 10.71 -15.71 23.20
C GLN A 71 10.52 -16.05 24.68
N GLN A 72 11.57 -16.53 25.34
CA GLN A 72 11.55 -16.84 26.78
C GLN A 72 11.18 -15.61 27.63
N LEU A 73 11.64 -14.41 27.27
CA LEU A 73 11.25 -13.18 27.96
C LEU A 73 9.80 -12.77 27.67
N VAL A 74 9.31 -13.00 26.44
CA VAL A 74 7.91 -12.70 26.06
C VAL A 74 6.94 -13.57 26.84
N ASP A 75 7.29 -14.83 27.06
CA ASP A 75 6.46 -15.79 27.80
C ASP A 75 6.30 -15.39 29.29
N VAL A 76 7.26 -14.62 29.83
CA VAL A 76 7.33 -14.25 31.25
C VAL A 76 6.89 -12.81 31.53
N VAL A 77 7.15 -11.88 30.61
CA VAL A 77 6.87 -10.45 30.78
C VAL A 77 5.71 -10.05 29.86
N PRO A 78 4.46 -9.96 30.36
CA PRO A 78 3.26 -9.85 29.52
C PRO A 78 3.24 -8.63 28.57
N VAL A 79 3.87 -7.52 28.99
CA VAL A 79 3.93 -6.28 28.21
C VAL A 79 4.98 -6.30 27.09
N LEU A 80 5.83 -7.32 27.06
CA LEU A 80 7.01 -7.36 26.20
C LEU A 80 6.67 -7.59 24.74
N SER A 81 5.68 -8.43 24.45
CA SER A 81 5.23 -8.70 23.07
C SER A 81 4.82 -7.41 22.36
N THR A 82 3.98 -6.61 23.01
CA THR A 82 3.50 -5.32 22.48
C THR A 82 4.65 -4.31 22.32
N TYR A 83 5.57 -4.27 23.29
CA TYR A 83 6.77 -3.43 23.19
C TYR A 83 7.67 -3.85 22.01
N LEU A 84 7.97 -5.14 21.85
CA LEU A 84 8.83 -5.66 20.78
C LEU A 84 8.23 -5.41 19.39
N GLU A 85 6.92 -5.54 19.25
CA GLU A 85 6.22 -5.18 18.01
C GLU A 85 6.39 -3.69 17.68
N GLY A 86 6.14 -2.81 18.65
CA GLY A 86 6.27 -1.35 18.48
C GLY A 86 7.71 -0.89 18.25
N ARG A 87 8.68 -1.45 18.98
CA ARG A 87 10.10 -1.14 18.83
C ARG A 87 10.67 -1.71 17.54
N GLY A 88 10.30 -2.93 17.16
CA GLY A 88 10.69 -3.53 15.89
C GLY A 88 10.20 -2.71 14.70
N PHE A 89 8.98 -2.15 14.81
CA PHE A 89 8.47 -1.18 13.84
C PHE A 89 9.30 0.11 13.82
N THR A 90 9.48 0.73 14.98
CA THR A 90 10.21 2.00 15.11
C THR A 90 11.64 1.89 14.58
N SER A 91 12.35 0.80 14.88
CA SER A 91 13.71 0.55 14.39
C SER A 91 13.78 0.46 12.86
N ARG A 92 12.79 -0.18 12.21
CA ARG A 92 12.70 -0.22 10.75
C ARG A 92 12.46 1.16 10.16
N VAL A 93 11.61 1.96 10.79
CA VAL A 93 11.37 3.35 10.37
C VAL A 93 12.63 4.20 10.54
N GLU A 94 13.27 4.20 11.72
CA GLU A 94 14.54 4.89 11.97
C GLU A 94 15.62 4.52 10.94
N HIS A 95 15.72 3.24 10.57
CA HIS A 95 16.64 2.81 9.52
C HIS A 95 16.30 3.42 8.16
N CYS A 96 15.03 3.43 7.76
CA CYS A 96 14.60 4.04 6.50
C CYS A 96 14.82 5.56 6.52
N LEU A 97 14.49 6.24 7.63
CA LEU A 97 14.70 7.67 7.79
C LEU A 97 16.16 8.05 7.63
N ARG A 98 17.10 7.31 8.26
CA ARG A 98 18.54 7.57 8.11
C ARG A 98 19.01 7.46 6.65
N ILE A 99 18.47 6.51 5.89
CA ILE A 99 18.78 6.37 4.46
C ILE A 99 18.26 7.56 3.66
N ILE A 100 17.02 7.98 3.94
CA ILE A 100 16.35 9.08 3.23
C ILE A 100 17.04 10.42 3.58
N GLU A 101 17.37 10.63 4.85
CA GLU A 101 18.11 11.80 5.35
C GLU A 101 19.53 11.87 4.77
N ALA A 102 20.22 10.73 4.64
CA ALA A 102 21.53 10.68 4.00
C ALA A 102 21.49 11.06 2.50
N ALA A 103 20.32 10.96 1.86
CA ALA A 103 20.07 11.44 0.50
C ALA A 103 19.59 12.92 0.48
N GLY A 104 19.55 13.60 1.62
CA GLY A 104 19.13 15.00 1.74
C GLY A 104 17.62 15.22 1.72
N ILE A 105 16.82 14.16 1.89
CA ILE A 105 15.35 14.24 1.80
C ILE A 105 14.75 14.30 3.21
N VAL A 106 13.87 15.27 3.45
CA VAL A 106 13.21 15.46 4.75
C VAL A 106 11.82 14.82 4.75
N VAL A 107 11.58 13.89 5.68
CA VAL A 107 10.31 13.16 5.82
C VAL A 107 9.37 13.86 6.82
N ARG A 108 8.10 13.99 6.46
CA ARG A 108 7.01 14.42 7.34
C ARG A 108 6.30 13.21 7.91
N LEU A 109 6.67 12.81 9.13
CA LEU A 109 5.96 11.73 9.81
C LEU A 109 4.68 12.24 10.47
N PRO A 110 3.56 11.49 10.35
CA PRO A 110 2.37 11.76 11.13
C PRO A 110 2.66 11.60 12.64
N GLN A 111 2.12 12.50 13.47
CA GLN A 111 2.29 12.45 14.93
C GLN A 111 1.56 11.27 15.58
N ARG A 112 0.54 10.73 14.90
CA ARG A 112 -0.23 9.56 15.35
C ARG A 112 -0.50 8.68 14.14
N VAL A 113 -0.34 7.36 14.32
CA VAL A 113 -0.62 6.36 13.29
C VAL A 113 -1.40 5.24 13.94
N ASP A 114 -2.50 4.86 13.31
CA ASP A 114 -3.27 3.70 13.75
C ASP A 114 -2.41 2.45 13.63
N ARG A 115 -2.49 1.54 14.61
CA ARG A 115 -1.71 0.29 14.59
C ARG A 115 -1.89 -0.50 13.29
N ALA A 116 -3.09 -0.48 12.72
CA ALA A 116 -3.41 -1.12 11.44
C ALA A 116 -2.67 -0.50 10.24
N GLN A 117 -2.25 0.76 10.33
CA GLN A 117 -1.60 1.52 9.27
C GLN A 117 -0.07 1.51 9.38
N LEU A 118 0.49 1.09 10.52
CA LEU A 118 1.95 1.04 10.73
C LEU A 118 2.63 0.26 9.60
N ALA A 119 2.16 -0.95 9.30
CA ALA A 119 2.74 -1.78 8.23
C ALA A 119 2.78 -1.07 6.86
N ALA A 120 1.74 -0.31 6.54
CA ALA A 120 1.65 0.47 5.31
C ALA A 120 2.65 1.64 5.29
N LEU A 121 2.74 2.39 6.40
CA LEU A 121 3.71 3.48 6.56
C LEU A 121 5.17 2.97 6.47
N SER A 122 5.51 1.87 7.16
CA SER A 122 6.86 1.29 7.04
C SER A 122 7.15 0.78 5.64
N ASN A 123 6.15 0.26 4.92
CA ASN A 123 6.34 -0.12 3.53
C ASN A 123 6.65 1.11 2.67
N ALA A 124 5.88 2.20 2.82
CA ALA A 124 6.08 3.45 2.09
C ALA A 124 7.45 4.09 2.37
N LEU A 125 7.86 4.18 3.64
CA LEU A 125 9.21 4.65 4.00
C LEU A 125 10.30 3.74 3.44
N GLY A 126 10.04 2.43 3.38
CA GLY A 126 10.94 1.49 2.72
C GLY A 126 11.03 1.69 1.21
N VAL A 127 9.91 2.03 0.54
CA VAL A 127 9.89 2.40 -0.88
C VAL A 127 10.74 3.65 -1.09
N ALA A 128 10.52 4.69 -0.29
CA ALA A 128 11.31 5.93 -0.32
C ALA A 128 12.81 5.67 -0.11
N ALA A 129 13.17 4.87 0.90
CA ALA A 129 14.55 4.49 1.18
C ALA A 129 15.18 3.66 0.04
N ALA A 130 14.42 2.77 -0.59
CA ALA A 130 14.88 2.01 -1.74
C ALA A 130 15.13 2.91 -2.95
N ILE A 131 14.29 3.94 -3.15
CA ILE A 131 14.50 4.96 -4.18
C ILE A 131 15.77 5.78 -3.89
N ALA A 132 15.89 6.32 -2.67
CA ALA A 132 17.06 7.08 -2.24
C ALA A 132 18.39 6.29 -2.36
N SER A 133 18.35 4.97 -2.16
CA SER A 133 19.53 4.10 -2.23
C SER A 133 19.83 3.51 -3.62
N GLY A 134 18.97 3.72 -4.62
CA GLY A 134 19.10 3.02 -5.91
C GLY A 134 18.90 1.50 -5.85
N ARG A 135 18.17 0.97 -4.87
CA ARG A 135 17.99 -0.48 -4.65
C ARG A 135 16.74 -1.01 -5.35
N THR A 136 16.82 -1.19 -6.67
CA THR A 136 15.68 -1.59 -7.53
C THR A 136 14.99 -2.88 -7.06
N ALA A 137 15.74 -3.91 -6.67
CA ALA A 137 15.13 -5.18 -6.22
C ALA A 137 14.33 -5.04 -4.91
N ASP A 138 14.77 -4.17 -3.98
CA ASP A 138 13.99 -3.91 -2.77
C ASP A 138 12.76 -3.05 -3.08
N LEU A 139 12.89 -2.10 -4.00
CA LEU A 139 11.77 -1.29 -4.48
C LEU A 139 10.67 -2.16 -5.09
N THR A 140 10.98 -3.01 -6.07
CA THR A 140 9.96 -3.84 -6.76
C THR A 140 9.23 -4.75 -5.77
N ARG A 141 9.96 -5.38 -4.86
CA ARG A 141 9.40 -6.21 -3.79
C ARG A 141 8.42 -5.43 -2.90
N ARG A 142 8.78 -4.22 -2.47
CA ARG A 142 7.92 -3.39 -1.60
C ARG A 142 6.69 -2.84 -2.30
N LEU A 143 6.81 -2.47 -3.57
CA LEU A 143 5.68 -2.02 -4.38
C LEU A 143 4.68 -3.16 -4.62
N SER A 144 5.17 -4.38 -4.88
CA SER A 144 4.36 -5.59 -4.98
C SER A 144 3.57 -5.91 -3.70
N LEU A 145 4.18 -5.71 -2.52
CA LEU A 145 3.46 -5.82 -1.25
C LEU A 145 2.33 -4.79 -1.15
N GLY A 146 2.57 -3.57 -1.64
CA GLY A 146 1.59 -2.50 -1.65
C GLY A 146 0.33 -2.82 -2.43
N TRP A 147 0.50 -3.45 -3.59
CA TRP A 147 -0.59 -3.93 -4.43
C TRP A 147 -1.55 -4.85 -3.69
N SER A 148 -1.01 -5.87 -3.01
CA SER A 148 -1.84 -6.94 -2.43
C SER A 148 -2.43 -6.55 -1.07
N LEU A 149 -1.68 -5.81 -0.25
CA LEU A 149 -2.06 -5.50 1.13
C LEU A 149 -2.88 -4.22 1.27
N GLY A 150 -3.14 -3.50 0.18
CA GLY A 150 -3.90 -2.24 0.22
C GLY A 150 -3.11 -1.09 0.84
N HIS A 151 -1.77 -1.10 0.73
CA HIS A 151 -0.93 0.00 1.21
C HIS A 151 -0.83 1.15 0.19
N ASP A 152 -1.62 1.11 -0.89
CA ASP A 152 -1.49 1.99 -2.04
C ASP A 152 -1.55 3.47 -1.68
N GLN A 153 -2.44 3.87 -0.75
CA GLN A 153 -2.54 5.25 -0.27
C GLN A 153 -1.25 5.77 0.40
N PHE A 154 -0.51 4.90 1.09
CA PHE A 154 0.76 5.28 1.73
C PHE A 154 1.89 5.32 0.71
N ILE A 155 1.84 4.45 -0.29
CA ILE A 155 2.78 4.48 -1.41
C ILE A 155 2.52 5.73 -2.25
N ASP A 156 1.27 6.11 -2.48
CA ASP A 156 0.88 7.36 -3.13
C ASP A 156 1.57 8.58 -2.50
N ALA A 157 1.58 8.67 -1.17
CA ALA A 157 2.27 9.75 -0.45
C ALA A 157 3.77 9.84 -0.74
N VAL A 158 4.43 8.76 -1.16
CA VAL A 158 5.86 8.77 -1.56
C VAL A 158 6.07 9.47 -2.91
N PHE A 159 5.07 9.49 -3.78
CA PHE A 159 5.18 10.10 -5.11
C PHE A 159 4.38 11.40 -5.23
N ALA A 160 3.42 11.62 -4.33
CA ALA A 160 2.57 12.79 -4.31
C ALA A 160 3.37 14.08 -4.08
N THR A 161 2.80 15.16 -4.60
CA THR A 161 3.28 16.54 -4.43
C THR A 161 2.32 17.30 -3.50
N GLY A 162 2.80 18.33 -2.83
CA GLY A 162 1.95 19.16 -1.96
C GLY A 162 1.54 18.51 -0.62
N PRO A 163 0.34 18.78 -0.09
CA PRO A 163 -0.07 18.39 1.27
C PRO A 163 -0.13 16.88 1.53
N ASP A 164 -0.42 16.10 0.49
CA ASP A 164 -0.52 14.63 0.57
C ASP A 164 0.85 13.94 0.48
N SER A 165 1.92 14.71 0.27
CA SER A 165 3.28 14.19 0.20
C SER A 165 3.81 13.78 1.57
N LEU A 166 4.54 12.66 1.60
CA LEU A 166 5.30 12.20 2.75
C LEU A 166 6.56 13.05 3.00
N PHE A 167 6.93 13.94 2.07
CA PHE A 167 8.16 14.73 2.15
C PHE A 167 7.91 16.22 2.33
N SER A 168 8.92 16.92 2.84
CA SER A 168 8.84 18.37 3.04
C SER A 168 9.05 19.18 1.77
N ASP A 169 9.80 18.60 0.83
CA ASP A 169 10.02 19.14 -0.51
C ASP A 169 9.15 18.41 -1.53
N ASP A 170 9.03 18.98 -2.73
CA ASP A 170 8.21 18.44 -3.81
C ASP A 170 8.64 17.00 -4.19
N GLY A 171 7.75 16.02 -3.99
CA GLY A 171 7.98 14.59 -4.27
C GLY A 171 8.23 14.26 -5.75
N SER A 172 8.13 15.27 -6.64
CA SER A 172 8.39 15.17 -8.07
C SER A 172 9.78 14.62 -8.41
N MET A 173 10.80 14.86 -7.57
CA MET A 173 12.14 14.27 -7.76
C MET A 173 12.12 12.74 -7.70
N LEU A 174 11.40 12.15 -6.75
CA LEU A 174 11.33 10.69 -6.59
C LEU A 174 10.56 10.03 -7.73
N ALA A 175 9.51 10.70 -8.23
CA ALA A 175 8.79 10.26 -9.41
C ALA A 175 9.68 10.28 -10.67
N GLY A 176 10.49 11.34 -10.85
CA GLY A 176 11.44 11.44 -11.97
C GLY A 176 12.52 10.35 -11.95
N VAL A 177 13.18 10.13 -10.81
CA VAL A 177 14.21 9.08 -10.66
C VAL A 177 13.63 7.68 -10.89
N SER A 178 12.39 7.46 -10.43
CA SER A 178 11.69 6.19 -10.60
C SER A 178 11.41 5.85 -12.07
N GLY A 179 11.15 6.86 -12.91
CA GLY A 179 10.94 6.67 -14.34
C GLY A 179 12.16 6.06 -15.05
N MET A 180 13.37 6.41 -14.61
CA MET A 180 14.62 5.85 -15.16
C MET A 180 14.74 4.33 -14.94
N TRP A 181 14.04 3.78 -13.94
CA TRP A 181 14.13 2.36 -13.58
C TRP A 181 13.10 1.49 -14.28
N LEU A 182 12.07 2.08 -14.89
CA LEU A 182 11.16 1.34 -15.76
C LEU A 182 11.85 0.80 -17.01
N ALA A 183 12.98 1.39 -17.40
CA ALA A 183 13.83 0.91 -18.50
C ALA A 183 14.77 -0.26 -18.11
N ALA A 184 14.80 -0.68 -16.83
CA ALA A 184 15.68 -1.73 -16.30
C ALA A 184 15.02 -3.14 -16.36
N PRO A 185 15.74 -4.25 -16.05
CA PRO A 185 15.58 -5.54 -16.74
C PRO A 185 14.24 -6.29 -16.57
N ARG A 186 13.99 -7.23 -17.50
CA ARG A 186 12.80 -8.09 -17.62
C ARG A 186 12.38 -8.73 -16.28
N ALA A 187 11.11 -8.54 -15.89
CA ALA A 187 10.53 -9.15 -14.70
C ALA A 187 10.64 -10.69 -14.71
N THR A 188 11.34 -11.26 -13.74
CA THR A 188 11.58 -12.72 -13.63
C THR A 188 10.56 -13.43 -12.74
N SER A 189 9.83 -12.69 -11.90
CA SER A 189 8.75 -13.21 -11.05
C SER A 189 7.45 -12.41 -11.16
N VAL A 190 6.34 -12.94 -10.64
CA VAL A 190 5.07 -12.19 -10.51
C VAL A 190 5.25 -10.98 -9.60
N SER A 191 6.05 -11.09 -8.54
CA SER A 191 6.33 -9.96 -7.66
C SER A 191 7.08 -8.85 -8.38
N ASP A 192 8.04 -9.19 -9.25
CA ASP A 192 8.75 -8.18 -10.05
C ASP A 192 7.83 -7.51 -11.07
N MET A 193 6.98 -8.30 -11.73
CA MET A 193 5.98 -7.78 -12.66
C MET A 193 5.04 -6.79 -11.96
N VAL A 194 4.49 -7.17 -10.80
CA VAL A 194 3.60 -6.30 -10.03
C VAL A 194 4.35 -5.07 -9.53
N GLY A 195 5.55 -5.24 -8.98
CA GLY A 195 6.39 -4.13 -8.53
C GLY A 195 6.67 -3.11 -9.65
N ASN A 196 7.03 -3.60 -10.83
CA ASN A 196 7.26 -2.77 -12.01
C ASN A 196 5.99 -2.08 -12.50
N GLY A 197 4.84 -2.76 -12.53
CA GLY A 197 3.58 -2.13 -12.91
C GLY A 197 3.14 -1.06 -11.91
N VAL A 198 3.26 -1.31 -10.60
CA VAL A 198 3.00 -0.28 -9.59
C VAL A 198 3.94 0.91 -9.78
N LEU A 199 5.24 0.68 -10.03
CA LEU A 199 6.18 1.76 -10.34
C LEU A 199 5.75 2.56 -11.58
N ALA A 200 5.30 1.86 -12.64
CA ALA A 200 4.83 2.46 -13.87
C ALA A 200 3.60 3.33 -13.64
N HIS A 201 2.64 2.82 -12.86
CA HIS A 201 1.46 3.56 -12.44
C HIS A 201 1.82 4.83 -11.67
N LYS A 202 2.70 4.74 -10.66
CA LYS A 202 3.09 5.91 -9.85
C LYS A 202 3.86 6.94 -10.68
N THR A 203 4.74 6.49 -11.57
CA THR A 203 5.47 7.36 -12.51
C THR A 203 4.50 8.06 -13.46
N ALA A 204 3.52 7.37 -14.03
CA ALA A 204 2.52 7.98 -14.90
C ALA A 204 1.58 8.94 -14.16
N LYS A 205 1.21 8.61 -12.91
CA LYS A 205 0.30 9.41 -12.08
C LYS A 205 0.94 10.71 -11.57
N TYR A 206 2.20 10.66 -11.14
CA TYR A 206 2.87 11.78 -10.44
C TYR A 206 4.10 12.34 -11.14
N GLY A 207 4.67 11.62 -12.11
CA GLY A 207 5.83 12.07 -12.86
C GLY A 207 5.49 13.20 -13.82
N ALA A 208 6.53 13.93 -14.22
CA ALA A 208 6.42 14.91 -15.30
C ALA A 208 5.86 14.25 -16.56
N ALA A 209 5.03 14.98 -17.30
CA ALA A 209 4.42 14.51 -18.54
C ALA A 209 5.46 14.37 -19.65
N GLU A 210 6.36 13.40 -19.55
CA GLU A 210 7.08 12.91 -20.71
C GLU A 210 6.06 12.18 -21.60
N LYS A 211 5.67 12.85 -22.69
CA LYS A 211 4.77 12.34 -23.73
C LYS A 211 5.24 11.01 -24.34
N ASP A 212 6.49 10.62 -24.09
CA ASP A 212 7.14 9.44 -24.67
C ASP A 212 7.11 8.19 -23.80
N LEU A 213 6.43 8.20 -22.65
CA LEU A 213 6.00 6.94 -22.01
C LEU A 213 4.82 6.30 -22.76
N SER A 214 4.69 6.51 -24.07
CA SER A 214 3.82 5.68 -24.91
C SER A 214 4.49 4.31 -25.00
N PRO A 215 3.97 3.28 -24.29
CA PRO A 215 4.42 1.94 -24.54
C PRO A 215 4.13 1.60 -26.00
N ASP A 216 4.88 0.64 -26.50
CA ASP A 216 4.85 0.04 -27.83
C ASP A 216 3.46 0.03 -28.49
N SER A 217 3.42 0.03 -29.83
CA SER A 217 2.18 -0.09 -30.61
C SER A 217 1.27 -1.16 -29.98
N PRO A 218 -0.07 -1.02 -29.97
CA PRO A 218 -0.98 -2.05 -29.43
C PRO A 218 -0.72 -3.48 -29.97
N GLN A 219 -0.01 -3.58 -31.09
CA GLN A 219 0.46 -4.81 -31.74
C GLN A 219 1.66 -5.49 -31.05
N ASP A 220 2.34 -4.83 -30.12
CA ASP A 220 3.55 -5.29 -29.45
C ASP A 220 3.27 -5.87 -28.04
N ILE A 221 2.03 -5.78 -27.56
CA ILE A 221 1.59 -6.42 -26.30
C ILE A 221 1.38 -7.92 -26.55
N ARG A 222 2.45 -8.69 -26.34
CA ARG A 222 2.48 -10.13 -26.63
C ARG A 222 2.31 -11.01 -25.39
N ASP A 223 2.44 -10.46 -24.19
CA ASP A 223 2.34 -11.23 -22.95
C ASP A 223 1.66 -10.45 -21.80
N ILE A 224 1.33 -11.18 -20.72
CA ILE A 224 0.64 -10.60 -19.57
C ILE A 224 1.48 -9.53 -18.85
N ARG A 225 2.81 -9.59 -18.94
CA ARG A 225 3.72 -8.67 -18.24
C ARG A 225 3.70 -7.30 -18.91
N SER A 226 3.88 -7.28 -20.24
CA SER A 226 3.73 -6.09 -21.08
C SER A 226 2.32 -5.51 -20.95
N ALA A 227 1.28 -6.35 -20.93
CA ALA A 227 -0.09 -5.91 -20.66
C ALA A 227 -0.25 -5.25 -19.28
N PHE A 228 0.36 -5.82 -18.22
CA PHE A 228 0.28 -5.25 -16.87
C PHE A 228 0.95 -3.87 -16.75
N VAL A 229 2.12 -3.70 -17.37
CA VAL A 229 2.82 -2.40 -17.39
C VAL A 229 2.03 -1.39 -18.22
N ARG A 230 1.54 -1.77 -19.41
CA ARG A 230 0.66 -0.93 -20.24
C ARG A 230 -0.55 -0.47 -19.45
N ARG A 231 -1.29 -1.40 -18.85
CA ARG A 231 -2.44 -1.12 -17.98
C ARG A 231 -2.06 -0.10 -16.91
N SER A 232 -0.95 -0.36 -16.21
CA SER A 232 -0.52 0.47 -15.08
C SER A 232 -0.21 1.91 -15.49
N LEU A 233 0.53 2.10 -16.60
CA LEU A 233 0.79 3.42 -17.19
C LEU A 233 -0.51 4.13 -17.57
N THR A 234 -1.39 3.42 -18.28
CA THR A 234 -2.68 3.93 -18.75
C THR A 234 -3.55 4.40 -17.59
N ILE A 235 -3.72 3.58 -16.55
CA ILE A 235 -4.51 3.94 -15.36
C ILE A 235 -3.87 5.10 -14.59
N GLY A 236 -2.54 5.13 -14.47
CA GLY A 236 -1.84 6.25 -13.83
C GLY A 236 -2.07 7.57 -14.58
N GLY A 237 -1.97 7.54 -15.93
CA GLY A 237 -2.23 8.70 -16.78
C GLY A 237 -3.69 9.16 -16.73
N MET A 238 -4.67 8.25 -16.70
CA MET A 238 -6.09 8.61 -16.52
C MET A 238 -6.33 9.38 -15.21
N LEU A 239 -5.70 8.95 -14.12
CA LEU A 239 -5.82 9.62 -12.83
C LEU A 239 -5.16 10.99 -12.82
N ARG A 240 -4.04 11.16 -13.54
CA ARG A 240 -3.33 12.44 -13.66
C ARG A 240 -4.07 13.44 -14.55
N ASP A 241 -4.37 13.04 -15.78
CA ASP A 241 -4.76 13.96 -16.85
C ASP A 241 -6.28 14.10 -16.99
N GLY A 242 -7.05 13.16 -16.45
CA GLY A 242 -8.52 13.16 -16.57
C GLY A 242 -9.02 13.01 -18.01
N ASP A 243 -8.19 12.50 -18.92
CA ASP A 243 -8.50 12.40 -20.35
C ASP A 243 -9.42 11.20 -20.66
N LEU A 244 -10.66 11.51 -21.06
CA LEU A 244 -11.67 10.52 -21.44
C LEU A 244 -11.33 9.75 -22.73
N GLU A 245 -10.50 10.29 -23.63
CA GLU A 245 -10.13 9.61 -24.87
C GLU A 245 -9.09 8.50 -24.64
N ILE A 246 -8.25 8.64 -23.60
CA ILE A 246 -7.38 7.55 -23.13
C ILE A 246 -8.24 6.35 -22.69
N VAL A 247 -9.36 6.61 -22.02
CA VAL A 247 -10.31 5.56 -21.56
C VAL A 247 -10.88 4.79 -22.73
N LYS A 248 -11.40 5.47 -23.75
CA LYS A 248 -11.97 4.81 -24.93
C LYS A 248 -10.93 4.04 -25.74
N ARG A 249 -9.68 4.50 -25.75
CA ARG A 249 -8.59 3.75 -26.40
C ARG A 249 -8.30 2.47 -25.64
N TYR A 250 -8.18 2.56 -24.32
CA TYR A 250 -7.92 1.40 -23.48
C TYR A 250 -9.07 0.39 -23.49
N GLN A 251 -10.32 0.85 -23.50
CA GLN A 251 -11.50 0.02 -23.68
C GLN A 251 -11.39 -0.84 -24.95
N ARG A 252 -11.08 -0.21 -26.10
CA ARG A 252 -10.88 -0.92 -27.36
C ARG A 252 -9.72 -1.91 -27.30
N GLU A 253 -8.64 -1.57 -26.60
CA GLU A 253 -7.52 -2.51 -26.37
C GLU A 253 -7.98 -3.75 -25.58
N VAL A 254 -8.76 -3.56 -24.51
CA VAL A 254 -9.34 -4.66 -23.71
C VAL A 254 -10.30 -5.51 -24.55
N GLU A 255 -11.15 -4.89 -25.37
CA GLU A 255 -12.12 -5.60 -26.21
C GLU A 255 -11.48 -6.42 -27.33
N THR A 256 -10.35 -5.96 -27.87
CA THR A 256 -9.72 -6.55 -29.07
C THR A 256 -8.51 -7.44 -28.77
N ASN A 257 -7.88 -7.30 -27.59
CA ASN A 257 -6.71 -8.09 -27.21
C ASN A 257 -7.00 -8.99 -25.98
N PRO A 258 -7.06 -10.32 -26.16
CA PRO A 258 -7.39 -11.25 -25.07
C PRO A 258 -6.34 -11.28 -23.94
N VAL A 259 -5.08 -10.94 -24.23
CA VAL A 259 -4.03 -10.84 -23.20
C VAL A 259 -4.28 -9.63 -22.30
N VAL A 260 -4.70 -8.51 -22.88
CA VAL A 260 -5.07 -7.29 -22.15
C VAL A 260 -6.34 -7.53 -21.33
N ALA A 261 -7.37 -8.16 -21.91
CA ALA A 261 -8.58 -8.53 -21.17
C ALA A 261 -8.29 -9.43 -19.97
N ARG A 262 -7.47 -10.47 -20.16
CA ARG A 262 -7.08 -11.37 -19.06
C ARG A 262 -6.30 -10.64 -17.98
N ASN A 263 -5.38 -9.75 -18.37
CA ASN A 263 -4.63 -8.92 -17.44
C ASN A 263 -5.55 -8.00 -16.63
N GLU A 264 -6.55 -7.41 -17.28
CA GLU A 264 -7.54 -6.54 -16.66
C GLU A 264 -8.33 -7.30 -15.57
N SER A 265 -8.91 -8.46 -15.90
CA SER A 265 -9.62 -9.31 -14.92
C SER A 265 -8.72 -9.69 -13.74
N TRP A 266 -7.48 -10.14 -14.02
CA TRP A 266 -6.54 -10.53 -12.99
C TRP A 266 -6.16 -9.36 -12.08
N SER A 267 -5.96 -8.18 -12.65
CA SER A 267 -5.59 -6.97 -11.92
C SER A 267 -6.70 -6.52 -10.98
N LEU A 268 -7.96 -6.52 -11.46
CA LEU A 268 -9.12 -6.15 -10.65
C LEU A 268 -9.33 -7.09 -9.47
N LEU A 269 -9.07 -8.39 -9.65
CA LEU A 269 -9.27 -9.39 -8.61
C LEU A 269 -8.12 -9.47 -7.59
N THR A 270 -6.93 -8.95 -7.93
CA THR A 270 -5.75 -9.02 -7.06
C THR A 270 -5.42 -7.69 -6.37
N PHE A 271 -5.80 -6.54 -6.94
CA PHE A 271 -5.53 -5.24 -6.34
C PHE A 271 -6.27 -5.07 -5.01
N GLY A 272 -5.52 -4.82 -3.93
CA GLY A 272 -6.04 -4.62 -2.58
C GLY A 272 -6.80 -5.81 -1.99
N SER A 273 -6.74 -7.00 -2.63
CA SER A 273 -7.58 -8.14 -2.25
C SER A 273 -7.15 -8.79 -0.93
N GLY A 274 -5.90 -8.58 -0.52
CA GLY A 274 -5.27 -9.26 0.61
C GLY A 274 -4.90 -10.72 0.33
N GLN A 275 -5.14 -11.21 -0.89
CA GLN A 275 -4.83 -12.58 -1.28
C GLN A 275 -3.38 -12.69 -1.77
N ARG A 276 -2.84 -13.91 -1.72
CA ARG A 276 -1.56 -14.23 -2.35
C ARG A 276 -1.73 -14.18 -3.87
N LEU A 277 -0.77 -13.57 -4.56
CA LEU A 277 -0.76 -13.46 -6.01
C LEU A 277 -0.54 -14.84 -6.68
N PRO A 278 -1.44 -15.29 -7.57
CA PRO A 278 -1.23 -16.52 -8.34
C PRO A 278 -0.07 -16.40 -9.32
N VAL A 279 0.85 -17.37 -9.31
CA VAL A 279 2.07 -17.34 -10.15
C VAL A 279 1.76 -17.63 -11.63
N ASP A 280 0.67 -18.36 -11.88
CA ASP A 280 0.20 -18.80 -13.19
C ASP A 280 -0.83 -17.86 -13.82
N PHE A 281 -1.13 -16.73 -13.17
CA PHE A 281 -2.19 -15.79 -13.58
C PHE A 281 -3.56 -16.45 -13.73
N SER A 282 -3.85 -17.46 -12.89
CA SER A 282 -5.23 -17.89 -12.64
C SER A 282 -6.03 -16.75 -11.99
N LEU A 283 -7.32 -16.68 -12.30
CA LEU A 283 -8.22 -15.66 -11.74
C LEU A 283 -8.62 -16.10 -10.32
N PRO A 284 -8.28 -15.31 -9.27
CA PRO A 284 -8.69 -15.65 -7.92
C PRO A 284 -10.16 -15.31 -7.69
N THR A 285 -10.77 -15.89 -6.64
CA THR A 285 -12.14 -15.55 -6.27
C THR A 285 -12.24 -14.10 -5.81
N VAL A 286 -13.27 -13.40 -6.28
CA VAL A 286 -13.58 -12.03 -5.85
C VAL A 286 -13.81 -11.96 -4.33
N THR A 287 -13.25 -10.93 -3.69
CA THR A 287 -13.38 -10.72 -2.25
C THR A 287 -14.28 -9.51 -1.95
N PRO A 288 -14.86 -9.42 -0.74
CA PRO A 288 -15.57 -8.22 -0.30
C PRO A 288 -14.72 -6.94 -0.35
N ARG A 289 -13.39 -7.06 -0.23
CA ARG A 289 -12.46 -5.93 -0.32
C ARG A 289 -12.39 -5.35 -1.72
N VAL A 290 -12.35 -6.20 -2.75
CA VAL A 290 -12.38 -5.76 -4.16
C VAL A 290 -13.64 -4.92 -4.42
N TYR A 291 -14.78 -5.44 -3.99
CA TYR A 291 -16.06 -4.73 -4.13
C TYR A 291 -16.14 -3.43 -3.33
N ALA A 292 -15.62 -3.41 -2.10
CA ALA A 292 -15.54 -2.19 -1.32
C ALA A 292 -14.63 -1.13 -1.98
N GLY A 293 -13.52 -1.58 -2.59
CA GLY A 293 -12.61 -0.74 -3.37
C GLY A 293 -13.33 -0.10 -4.56
N VAL A 294 -14.03 -0.90 -5.37
CA VAL A 294 -14.77 -0.39 -6.54
C VAL A 294 -15.82 0.66 -6.16
N VAL A 295 -16.62 0.41 -5.11
CA VAL A 295 -17.63 1.38 -4.65
C VAL A 295 -16.98 2.69 -4.17
N ARG A 296 -15.87 2.60 -3.43
CA ARG A 296 -15.11 3.78 -3.00
C ARG A 296 -14.59 4.53 -4.23
N ASP A 297 -13.99 3.82 -5.17
CA ASP A 297 -13.34 4.41 -6.34
C ASP A 297 -14.35 5.14 -7.24
N VAL A 298 -15.58 4.61 -7.39
CA VAL A 298 -16.70 5.33 -8.04
C VAL A 298 -17.02 6.66 -7.33
N ALA A 299 -17.03 6.66 -6.00
CA ALA A 299 -17.40 7.83 -5.22
C ALA A 299 -16.32 8.93 -5.22
N THR A 300 -15.04 8.55 -5.29
CA THR A 300 -13.94 9.49 -4.98
C THR A 300 -13.03 9.85 -6.14
N LEU A 301 -12.95 9.03 -7.20
CA LEU A 301 -11.99 9.28 -8.29
C LEU A 301 -12.57 10.19 -9.39
N ASN A 302 -11.68 10.63 -10.27
CA ASN A 302 -12.00 11.59 -11.33
C ASN A 302 -12.92 10.98 -12.42
N ASP A 303 -13.46 11.84 -13.28
CA ASP A 303 -14.42 11.45 -14.33
C ASP A 303 -13.84 10.44 -15.34
N ALA A 304 -12.55 10.53 -15.67
CA ALA A 304 -11.90 9.55 -16.55
C ALA A 304 -11.84 8.16 -15.92
N TYR A 305 -11.48 8.09 -14.64
CA TYR A 305 -11.49 6.82 -13.93
C TYR A 305 -12.90 6.28 -13.75
N LEU A 306 -13.89 7.15 -13.50
CA LEU A 306 -15.30 6.76 -13.47
C LEU A 306 -15.74 6.17 -14.81
N LEU A 307 -15.40 6.81 -15.94
CA LEU A 307 -15.69 6.28 -17.27
C LEU A 307 -15.07 4.88 -17.43
N TYR A 308 -13.79 4.73 -17.08
CA TYR A 308 -13.08 3.45 -17.15
C TYR A 308 -13.76 2.37 -16.29
N LEU A 309 -14.21 2.71 -15.08
CA LEU A 309 -14.92 1.78 -14.22
C LEU A 309 -16.20 1.28 -14.90
N VAL A 310 -16.98 2.18 -15.48
CA VAL A 310 -18.28 1.88 -16.08
C VAL A 310 -18.17 1.14 -17.40
N THR A 311 -17.24 1.54 -18.28
CA THR A 311 -17.14 1.01 -19.65
C THR A 311 -16.18 -0.16 -19.79
N THR A 312 -15.32 -0.40 -18.79
CA THR A 312 -14.26 -1.42 -18.91
C THR A 312 -14.16 -2.28 -17.65
N ALA A 313 -13.84 -1.70 -16.49
CA ALA A 313 -13.51 -2.50 -15.32
C ALA A 313 -14.68 -3.35 -14.80
N LEU A 314 -15.86 -2.74 -14.61
CA LEU A 314 -17.05 -3.44 -14.12
C LEU A 314 -17.55 -4.51 -15.11
N PRO A 315 -17.70 -4.22 -16.42
CA PRO A 315 -18.01 -5.27 -17.40
C PRO A 315 -17.02 -6.42 -17.39
N THR A 316 -15.71 -6.14 -17.35
CA THR A 316 -14.67 -7.17 -17.30
C THR A 316 -14.72 -7.99 -16.02
N LEU A 317 -14.98 -7.35 -14.86
CA LEU A 317 -15.15 -8.03 -13.59
C LEU A 317 -16.36 -8.97 -13.63
N TRP A 318 -17.51 -8.50 -14.10
CA TRP A 318 -18.74 -9.29 -14.17
C TRP A 318 -18.65 -10.45 -15.17
N ALA A 319 -17.97 -10.25 -16.29
CA ALA A 319 -17.70 -11.33 -17.23
C ALA A 319 -16.84 -12.44 -16.58
N ALA A 320 -15.92 -12.08 -15.69
CA ALA A 320 -15.05 -13.02 -15.00
C ALA A 320 -15.71 -13.70 -13.79
N THR A 321 -16.58 -13.01 -13.06
CA THR A 321 -17.10 -13.48 -11.76
C THR A 321 -18.60 -13.74 -11.73
N GLY A 322 -19.32 -13.41 -12.80
CA GLY A 322 -20.78 -13.30 -12.79
C GLY A 322 -21.26 -12.01 -12.11
N LEU A 323 -22.58 -11.87 -12.03
CA LEU A 323 -23.25 -10.70 -11.44
C LEU A 323 -22.93 -10.57 -9.93
N PRO A 324 -22.71 -9.33 -9.45
CA PRO A 324 -22.44 -9.10 -8.04
C PRO A 324 -23.68 -9.32 -7.15
N PRO A 325 -23.49 -9.57 -5.85
CA PRO A 325 -24.60 -9.68 -4.90
C PRO A 325 -25.49 -8.43 -4.89
N ALA A 326 -26.80 -8.59 -4.64
CA ALA A 326 -27.77 -7.49 -4.64
C ALA A 326 -27.43 -6.36 -3.64
N SER A 327 -26.83 -6.70 -2.49
CA SER A 327 -26.34 -5.70 -1.53
C SER A 327 -25.26 -4.80 -2.12
N LEU A 328 -24.36 -5.36 -2.95
CA LEU A 328 -23.35 -4.58 -3.63
C LEU A 328 -23.94 -3.75 -4.78
N ARG A 329 -24.83 -4.35 -5.58
CA ARG A 329 -25.52 -3.62 -6.66
C ARG A 329 -26.18 -2.34 -6.15
N ARG A 330 -26.89 -2.43 -5.02
CA ARG A 330 -27.50 -1.25 -4.36
C ARG A 330 -26.48 -0.20 -3.92
N ARG A 331 -25.37 -0.63 -3.31
CA ARG A 331 -24.30 0.30 -2.89
C ARG A 331 -23.63 1.00 -4.07
N LEU A 332 -23.39 0.25 -5.15
CA LEU A 332 -22.82 0.78 -6.38
C LEU A 332 -23.80 1.75 -7.06
N ALA A 333 -25.08 1.39 -7.15
CA ALA A 333 -26.12 2.27 -7.68
C ALA A 333 -26.21 3.58 -6.89
N THR A 334 -26.22 3.51 -5.56
CA THR A 334 -26.21 4.71 -4.69
C THR A 334 -24.99 5.59 -4.98
N ALA A 335 -23.79 5.00 -5.06
CA ALA A 335 -22.56 5.76 -5.31
C ALA A 335 -22.55 6.41 -6.71
N LEU A 336 -23.09 5.74 -7.73
CA LEU A 336 -23.21 6.29 -9.08
C LEU A 336 -24.23 7.44 -9.13
N ASP A 337 -25.36 7.30 -8.45
CA ASP A 337 -26.42 8.31 -8.40
C ASP A 337 -25.93 9.59 -7.68
N ASP A 338 -25.25 9.41 -6.53
CA ASP A 338 -24.57 10.50 -5.81
C ASP A 338 -23.56 11.21 -6.71
N ARG A 339 -22.79 10.47 -7.52
CA ARG A 339 -21.80 11.04 -8.44
C ARG A 339 -22.44 11.84 -9.57
N LEU A 340 -23.53 11.33 -10.14
CA LEU A 340 -24.31 12.04 -11.17
C LEU A 340 -24.91 13.35 -10.65
N PHE A 341 -25.35 13.38 -9.40
CA PHE A 341 -25.87 14.57 -8.74
C PHE A 341 -24.77 15.58 -8.41
N SER A 342 -23.59 15.10 -8.00
CA SER A 342 -22.54 15.94 -7.40
C SER A 342 -21.46 16.48 -8.35
N GLY A 343 -21.33 16.03 -9.61
CA GLY A 343 -20.26 16.61 -10.42
C GLY A 343 -19.95 16.06 -11.82
N VAL A 344 -20.66 15.05 -12.35
CA VAL A 344 -20.38 14.58 -13.72
C VAL A 344 -20.94 15.57 -14.74
N ALA A 345 -20.06 16.40 -15.30
CA ALA A 345 -20.41 17.41 -16.31
C ALA A 345 -20.47 16.83 -17.74
N ASP A 346 -19.63 15.83 -18.05
CA ASP A 346 -19.55 15.27 -19.40
C ASP A 346 -20.81 14.46 -19.74
N ARG A 347 -21.50 14.88 -20.81
CA ARG A 347 -22.77 14.28 -21.23
C ARG A 347 -22.63 12.81 -21.64
N ARG A 348 -21.50 12.41 -22.22
CA ARG A 348 -21.27 11.03 -22.67
C ARG A 348 -21.08 10.14 -21.44
N LEU A 349 -20.25 10.57 -20.49
CA LEU A 349 -20.06 9.87 -19.22
C LEU A 349 -21.38 9.70 -18.46
N ARG A 350 -22.21 10.75 -18.37
CA ARG A 350 -23.56 10.63 -17.78
C ARG A 350 -24.38 9.53 -18.46
N GLY A 351 -24.34 9.45 -19.79
CA GLY A 351 -25.02 8.43 -20.57
C GLY A 351 -24.58 7.01 -20.22
N GLU A 352 -23.27 6.78 -20.13
CA GLU A 352 -22.70 5.47 -19.73
C GLU A 352 -23.08 5.11 -18.30
N VAL A 353 -23.00 6.06 -17.36
CA VAL A 353 -23.40 5.85 -15.96
C VAL A 353 -24.89 5.50 -15.86
N PHE A 354 -25.77 6.19 -16.60
CA PHE A 354 -27.19 5.87 -16.65
C PHE A 354 -27.50 4.51 -17.28
N ALA A 355 -26.70 4.08 -18.26
CA ALA A 355 -26.85 2.73 -18.84
C ALA A 355 -26.50 1.66 -17.80
N LEU A 356 -25.41 1.86 -17.06
CA LEU A 356 -24.99 0.96 -15.99
C LEU A 356 -25.98 0.92 -14.83
N LEU A 357 -26.49 2.07 -14.39
CA LEU A 357 -27.50 2.16 -13.32
C LEU A 357 -28.72 1.32 -13.63
N ARG A 358 -29.25 1.43 -14.85
CA ARG A 358 -30.39 0.60 -15.30
C ARG A 358 -30.07 -0.89 -15.26
N ALA A 359 -28.89 -1.28 -15.75
CA ALA A 359 -28.44 -2.67 -15.71
C ALA A 359 -28.22 -3.23 -14.28
N LEU A 360 -28.06 -2.37 -13.27
CA LEU A 360 -27.95 -2.77 -11.87
C LEU A 360 -29.32 -2.95 -11.19
N GLU A 361 -30.34 -2.28 -11.69
CA GLU A 361 -31.72 -2.33 -11.18
C GLU A 361 -32.54 -3.50 -11.75
N ASP A 362 -32.25 -3.87 -13.01
CA ASP A 362 -32.74 -5.10 -13.65
C ASP A 362 -32.12 -6.37 -13.01
#